data_AF-A0A2X3EF58-F1
#
_entry.id   AF-A0A2X3EF58-F1
#
_cell.length_a   1.000
_cell.length_b   1.000
_cell.length_c   1.000
_cell.angle_alpha   90.00
_cell.angle_beta   90.00
_cell.angle_gamma   90.00
#
_symmetry.space_group_name_H-M   'P 1'
#
loop_
_entity.id
_entity.type
_entity.pdbx_description
1 polymer ?
#
loop_
_entity_poly.entity_id
_entity_poly.type
_entity_poly.pdbx_seq_one_letter_code
_entity_poly.pdbx_strand_id
1 'polypeptide(L)'
;MQHTAERNGWTRFITMQPQYNCFYREEEREMLPLCEDQGVGVIPWSPMARGRLTRDWSVTSRRTQNDAFALKMYENAALLDKPVIDVVASIAEKHAVPRAHVAIAWLLSKSVITAPIIGATKPEHPFHGYQRAGLFT
;
A
#
# COMPACT_ATOMS: atom_id res chain seq x y z
N MET A 1 -8.63 -22.22 -4.27
CA MET A 1 -7.36 -22.95 -4.49
C MET A 1 -6.78 -23.55 -3.21
N GLN A 2 -6.78 -22.83 -2.08
CA GLN A 2 -6.27 -23.36 -0.80
C GLN A 2 -6.95 -24.68 -0.36
N HIS A 3 -8.29 -24.71 -0.40
CA HIS A 3 -9.06 -25.93 -0.12
C HIS A 3 -8.71 -27.12 -1.04
N THR A 4 -8.43 -26.85 -2.31
CA THR A 4 -8.02 -27.88 -3.28
C THR A 4 -6.63 -28.42 -2.92
N ALA A 5 -5.68 -27.56 -2.58
CA ALA A 5 -4.33 -27.97 -2.17
C ALA A 5 -4.38 -28.86 -0.92
N GLU A 6 -5.16 -28.45 0.08
CA GLU A 6 -5.37 -29.22 1.32
C GLU A 6 -5.97 -30.60 1.05
N ARG A 7 -7.07 -30.68 0.27
CA ARG A 7 -7.74 -31.96 -0.03
C ARG A 7 -6.88 -32.96 -0.79
N ASN A 8 -5.88 -32.50 -1.52
CA ASN A 8 -4.99 -33.35 -2.32
C ASN A 8 -3.61 -33.55 -1.68
N GLY A 9 -3.39 -33.02 -0.46
CA GLY A 9 -2.08 -33.08 0.20
C GLY A 9 -0.97 -32.31 -0.53
N TRP A 10 -1.33 -31.29 -1.33
CA TRP A 10 -0.38 -30.45 -2.04
C TRP A 10 0.12 -29.30 -1.17
N THR A 11 1.24 -28.70 -1.59
CA THR A 11 1.77 -27.48 -0.99
C THR A 11 0.72 -26.37 -1.01
N ARG A 12 0.40 -25.84 0.16
CA ARG A 12 -0.49 -24.68 0.31
C ARG A 12 0.21 -23.39 -0.09
N PHE A 13 -0.58 -22.40 -0.51
CA PHE A 13 -0.07 -21.06 -0.72
C PHE A 13 0.21 -20.41 0.63
N ILE A 14 1.37 -19.78 0.76
CA ILE A 14 1.83 -19.16 2.01
C ILE A 14 1.80 -17.63 1.97
N THR A 15 1.67 -17.03 0.78
CA THR A 15 1.62 -15.58 0.61
C THR A 15 0.63 -15.14 -0.45
N MET A 16 0.03 -13.96 -0.27
CA MET A 16 -0.77 -13.23 -1.25
C MET A 16 -0.13 -11.85 -1.53
N GLN A 17 -0.15 -11.40 -2.78
CA GLN A 17 0.40 -10.10 -3.19
C GLN A 17 -0.69 -9.20 -3.82
N PRO A 18 -1.57 -8.60 -3.01
CA PRO A 18 -2.67 -7.79 -3.51
C PRO A 18 -2.25 -6.33 -3.74
N GLN A 19 -3.06 -5.58 -4.49
CA GLN A 19 -2.98 -4.12 -4.41
C GLN A 19 -3.63 -3.70 -3.10
N TYR A 20 -2.96 -2.94 -2.24
CA TYR A 20 -3.61 -2.42 -1.04
C TYR A 20 -2.93 -1.15 -0.54
N ASN A 21 -3.71 -0.09 -0.35
CA ASN A 21 -3.27 1.24 0.10
C ASN A 21 -4.50 2.09 0.49
N CYS A 22 -4.28 3.33 0.91
CA CYS A 22 -5.37 4.20 1.37
C CYS A 22 -6.46 4.48 0.31
N PHE A 23 -6.18 4.32 -0.99
CA PHE A 23 -7.18 4.50 -2.06
C PHE A 23 -7.90 3.20 -2.41
N TYR A 24 -7.17 2.09 -2.48
CA TYR A 24 -7.72 0.80 -2.89
C TYR A 24 -7.79 -0.16 -1.69
N ARG A 25 -9.01 -0.38 -1.21
CA ARG A 25 -9.31 -1.11 0.04
C ARG A 25 -10.27 -2.28 -0.14
N GLU A 26 -10.53 -2.71 -1.37
CA GLU A 26 -11.48 -3.79 -1.64
C GLU A 26 -11.08 -5.11 -0.97
N GLU A 27 -9.77 -5.34 -0.83
CA GLU A 27 -9.19 -6.50 -0.15
C GLU A 27 -9.68 -6.66 1.30
N GLU A 28 -10.12 -5.57 1.95
CA GLU A 28 -10.66 -5.62 3.32
C GLU A 28 -11.98 -6.38 3.42
N ARG A 29 -12.73 -6.56 2.32
CA ARG A 29 -14.05 -7.21 2.36
C ARG A 29 -13.96 -8.71 2.61
N GLU A 30 -13.03 -9.40 1.94
CA GLU A 30 -12.98 -10.86 1.92
C GLU A 30 -11.55 -11.39 1.93
N MET A 31 -10.67 -10.82 1.11
CA MET A 31 -9.33 -11.36 0.88
C MET A 31 -8.41 -11.25 2.09
N LEU A 32 -8.36 -10.09 2.75
CA LEU A 32 -7.56 -9.91 3.97
C LEU A 32 -8.07 -10.79 5.12
N PRO A 33 -9.39 -10.83 5.43
CA PRO A 33 -9.92 -11.79 6.41
C PRO A 33 -9.60 -13.25 6.09
N LEU A 34 -9.70 -13.65 4.81
CA LEU A 34 -9.36 -15.01 4.39
C LEU A 34 -7.87 -15.31 4.59
N CYS A 35 -7.00 -14.35 4.27
CA CYS A 35 -5.56 -14.54 4.49
C CYS A 35 -5.23 -14.67 5.97
N GLU A 36 -5.89 -13.88 6.83
CA GLU A 36 -5.72 -13.96 8.29
C GLU A 36 -6.21 -15.32 8.83
N ASP A 37 -7.41 -15.76 8.43
CA ASP A 37 -7.98 -17.06 8.81
C ASP A 37 -7.09 -18.25 8.39
N GLN A 38 -6.53 -18.19 7.18
CA GLN A 38 -5.75 -19.30 6.62
C GLN A 38 -4.26 -19.24 6.94
N GLY A 39 -3.81 -18.24 7.70
CA GLY A 39 -2.39 -18.04 8.03
C GLY A 39 -1.53 -17.73 6.78
N VAL A 40 -2.10 -17.05 5.79
CA VAL A 40 -1.41 -16.63 4.56
C VAL A 40 -0.85 -15.23 4.78
N GLY A 41 0.47 -15.07 4.61
CA GLY A 41 1.11 -13.76 4.71
C GLY A 41 0.68 -12.82 3.59
N VAL A 42 0.48 -11.53 3.88
CA VAL A 42 0.07 -10.55 2.87
C VAL A 42 1.22 -9.61 2.57
N ILE A 43 1.57 -9.50 1.29
CA ILE A 43 2.68 -8.70 0.78
C ILE A 43 2.16 -7.67 -0.26
N PRO A 44 1.58 -6.55 0.17
CA PRO A 44 0.93 -5.61 -0.74
C PRO A 44 1.87 -4.92 -1.71
N TRP A 45 1.40 -4.70 -2.94
CA TRP A 45 2.06 -3.82 -3.89
C TRP A 45 1.37 -2.45 -3.97
N SER A 46 2.11 -1.44 -4.46
CA SER A 46 1.71 -0.03 -4.51
C SER A 46 1.20 0.56 -3.17
N PRO A 47 1.95 0.42 -2.07
CA PRO A 47 1.53 0.91 -0.75
C PRO A 47 1.33 2.43 -0.70
N MET A 48 2.03 3.18 -1.56
CA MET A 48 1.92 4.64 -1.69
C MET A 48 1.15 5.08 -2.95
N ALA A 49 0.36 4.19 -3.57
CA ALA A 49 -0.39 4.45 -4.80
C ALA A 49 0.47 5.12 -5.90
N ARG A 50 1.64 4.51 -6.17
CA ARG A 50 2.63 5.03 -7.15
C ARG A 50 3.10 6.47 -6.85
N GLY A 51 3.18 6.83 -5.57
CA GLY A 51 3.62 8.14 -5.10
C GLY A 51 2.55 9.23 -5.17
N ARG A 52 1.27 8.86 -5.35
CA ARG A 52 0.15 9.82 -5.23
C ARG A 52 -0.07 10.23 -3.78
N LEU A 53 0.13 9.33 -2.82
CA LEU A 53 -0.03 9.61 -1.37
C LEU A 53 1.11 10.48 -0.79
N THR A 54 2.18 10.72 -1.55
CA THR A 54 3.40 11.39 -1.04
C THR A 54 3.58 12.82 -1.57
N ARG A 55 2.56 13.41 -2.19
CA ARG A 55 2.61 14.75 -2.79
C ARG A 55 1.23 15.41 -2.75
N ASP A 56 1.19 16.69 -3.05
CA ASP A 56 -0.07 17.41 -3.18
C ASP A 56 -0.84 16.97 -4.43
N TRP A 57 -2.16 17.09 -4.36
CA TRP A 57 -3.08 16.72 -5.44
C TRP A 57 -2.71 17.36 -6.78
N SER A 58 -2.36 18.66 -6.75
CA SER A 58 -2.02 19.46 -7.93
C SER A 58 -0.63 19.16 -8.50
N VAL A 59 0.25 18.50 -7.73
CA VAL A 59 1.63 18.25 -8.14
C VAL A 59 1.66 17.04 -9.06
N THR A 60 2.11 17.23 -10.30
CA THR A 60 2.39 16.12 -11.23
C THR A 60 3.89 15.79 -11.25
N SER A 61 4.23 14.58 -11.66
CA SER A 61 5.62 14.15 -11.84
C SER A 61 5.81 13.52 -13.22
N ARG A 62 7.05 13.48 -13.72
CA ARG A 62 7.40 12.78 -14.97
C ARG A 62 6.92 11.31 -14.96
N ARG A 63 6.96 10.66 -13.79
CA ARG A 63 6.43 9.30 -13.62
C ARG A 63 4.91 9.27 -13.80
N THR A 64 4.18 10.18 -13.16
CA THR A 64 2.72 10.26 -13.25
C THR A 64 2.23 10.56 -14.66
N GLN A 65 2.99 11.33 -15.44
CA GLN A 65 2.65 11.66 -16.82
C GLN A 65 2.94 10.51 -17.80
N ASN A 66 3.96 9.70 -17.54
CA ASN A 66 4.39 8.62 -18.44
C ASN A 66 3.90 7.23 -18.03
N ASP A 67 3.20 7.10 -16.91
CA ASP A 67 2.66 5.83 -16.41
C ASP A 67 1.24 5.61 -16.93
N ALA A 68 1.15 5.19 -18.19
CA ALA A 68 -0.13 4.93 -18.87
C ALA A 68 -1.02 3.93 -18.12
N PHE A 69 -0.42 3.01 -17.36
CA PHE A 69 -1.14 2.08 -16.50
C PHE A 69 -1.75 2.78 -15.28
N ALA A 70 -0.99 3.66 -14.61
CA ALA A 70 -1.52 4.45 -13.50
C ALA A 70 -2.62 5.42 -13.93
N LEU A 71 -2.51 6.00 -15.13
CA LEU A 71 -3.55 6.87 -15.68
C LEU A 71 -4.87 6.11 -15.82
N LYS A 72 -4.88 4.96 -16.50
CA LYS A 72 -6.08 4.12 -16.60
C LYS A 72 -6.61 3.61 -15.26
N MET A 73 -5.72 3.27 -14.32
CA MET A 73 -6.11 2.67 -13.04
C MET A 73 -6.72 3.68 -12.05
N TYR A 74 -6.34 4.96 -12.14
CA TYR A 74 -6.78 6.02 -11.21
C TYR A 74 -7.64 7.11 -11.86
N GLU A 75 -7.90 7.04 -13.17
CA GLU A 75 -8.68 8.03 -13.94
C GLU A 75 -10.08 8.26 -13.35
N ASN A 76 -10.78 7.19 -12.97
CA ASN A 76 -12.17 7.27 -12.50
C ASN A 76 -12.31 7.61 -11.00
N ALA A 77 -11.21 7.56 -10.22
CA ALA A 77 -11.23 7.74 -8.76
C ALA A 77 -10.66 9.09 -8.29
N ALA A 78 -10.27 9.96 -9.24
CA ALA A 78 -9.49 11.16 -8.94
C ALA A 78 -10.15 12.09 -7.90
N LEU A 79 -11.47 12.29 -7.97
CA LEU A 79 -12.19 13.14 -6.99
C LEU A 79 -12.31 12.49 -5.60
N LEU A 80 -12.31 11.17 -5.52
CA LEU A 80 -12.39 10.41 -4.27
C LEU A 80 -11.02 10.29 -3.58
N ASP A 81 -9.93 10.34 -4.34
CA ASP A 81 -8.56 10.28 -3.81
C ASP A 81 -8.15 11.55 -3.06
N LYS A 82 -8.63 12.73 -3.49
CA LYS A 82 -8.18 14.02 -2.94
C LYS A 82 -8.40 14.13 -1.43
N PRO A 83 -9.59 13.85 -0.87
CA PRO A 83 -9.78 13.89 0.58
C PRO A 83 -8.81 13.00 1.36
N VAL A 84 -8.47 11.83 0.81
CA VAL A 84 -7.51 10.91 1.44
C VAL A 84 -6.10 11.50 1.43
N ILE A 85 -5.69 12.15 0.34
CA ILE A 85 -4.41 12.86 0.26
C ILE A 85 -4.35 14.00 1.29
N ASP A 86 -5.42 14.79 1.39
CA ASP A 86 -5.48 15.92 2.33
C ASP A 86 -5.37 15.45 3.80
N VAL A 87 -6.03 14.33 4.14
CA VAL A 87 -5.92 13.73 5.49
C VAL A 87 -4.50 13.23 5.76
N VAL A 88 -3.88 12.53 4.80
CA VAL A 88 -2.49 12.05 4.93
C VAL A 88 -1.53 13.23 5.10
N ALA A 89 -1.75 14.32 4.36
CA ALA A 89 -0.98 15.56 4.49
C ALA A 89 -1.09 16.17 5.88
N SER A 90 -2.32 16.35 6.37
CA SER A 90 -2.60 16.92 7.70
C SER A 90 -1.96 16.10 8.84
N ILE A 91 -2.03 14.77 8.78
CA ILE A 91 -1.38 13.89 9.76
C ILE A 91 0.14 14.03 9.67
N ALA A 92 0.70 14.04 8.47
CA ALA A 92 2.14 14.18 8.25
C ALA A 92 2.68 15.50 8.84
N GLU A 93 1.98 16.61 8.61
CA GLU A 93 2.28 17.93 9.18
C GLU A 93 2.21 17.93 10.71
N LYS A 94 1.11 17.41 11.28
CA LYS A 94 0.92 17.32 12.73
C LYS A 94 2.04 16.55 13.44
N HIS A 95 2.56 15.50 12.80
CA HIS A 95 3.61 14.65 13.37
C HIS A 95 5.03 15.02 12.91
N ALA A 96 5.18 16.06 12.07
CA ALA A 96 6.44 16.47 11.45
C ALA A 96 7.19 15.29 10.79
N VAL A 97 6.47 14.49 10.00
CA VAL A 97 7.02 13.33 9.27
C VAL A 97 6.70 13.42 7.78
N PRO A 98 7.47 12.75 6.90
CA PRO A 98 7.09 12.62 5.50
C PRO A 98 5.73 11.89 5.34
N ARG A 99 4.92 12.30 4.37
CA ARG A 99 3.64 11.63 4.03
C ARG A 99 3.79 10.13 3.76
N ALA A 100 4.94 9.72 3.23
CA ALA A 100 5.30 8.32 3.05
C ALA A 100 5.22 7.52 4.37
N HIS A 101 5.68 8.10 5.48
CA HIS A 101 5.62 7.44 6.79
C HIS A 101 4.17 7.19 7.20
N VAL A 102 3.28 8.16 6.98
CA VAL A 102 1.85 8.04 7.33
C VAL A 102 1.18 6.94 6.50
N ALA A 103 1.42 6.93 5.18
CA ALA A 103 0.84 5.92 4.29
C ALA A 103 1.32 4.50 4.65
N ILE A 104 2.62 4.34 4.92
CA ILE A 104 3.20 3.05 5.31
C ILE A 104 2.74 2.63 6.72
N ALA A 105 2.70 3.54 7.68
CA ALA A 105 2.21 3.25 9.03
C ALA A 105 0.72 2.84 9.02
N TRP A 106 -0.10 3.50 8.21
CA TRP A 106 -1.50 3.10 8.03
C TRP A 106 -1.62 1.68 7.47
N LEU A 107 -0.81 1.34 6.46
CA LEU A 107 -0.81 0.01 5.86
C LEU A 107 -0.36 -1.07 6.86
N LEU A 108 0.72 -0.81 7.58
CA LEU A 108 1.28 -1.72 8.59
C LEU A 108 0.42 -1.81 9.86
N SER A 109 -0.54 -0.91 10.05
CA SER A 109 -1.51 -1.02 11.15
C SER A 109 -2.46 -2.23 11.02
N LYS A 110 -2.48 -2.89 9.86
CA LYS A 110 -3.29 -4.09 9.63
C LYS A 110 -2.48 -5.33 10.00
N SER A 111 -2.98 -6.10 10.98
CA SER A 111 -2.33 -7.31 11.52
C SER A 111 -1.91 -8.31 10.45
N VAL A 112 -2.72 -8.48 9.42
CA VAL A 112 -2.50 -9.46 8.35
C VAL A 112 -1.34 -9.10 7.40
N ILE A 113 -0.87 -7.84 7.42
CA ILE A 113 0.16 -7.36 6.50
C ILE A 113 1.54 -7.78 7.01
N THR A 114 2.20 -8.65 6.24
CA THR A 114 3.53 -9.17 6.56
C THR A 114 4.63 -8.18 6.19
N ALA A 115 4.62 -7.71 4.94
CA ALA A 115 5.60 -6.73 4.45
C ALA A 115 5.12 -6.08 3.15
N PRO A 116 5.17 -4.75 3.00
CA PRO A 116 4.84 -4.11 1.72
C PRO A 116 5.99 -4.10 0.73
N ILE A 117 5.67 -4.15 -0.57
CA ILE A 117 6.63 -3.95 -1.65
C ILE A 117 6.84 -2.45 -1.85
N ILE A 118 7.99 -1.94 -1.39
CA ILE A 118 8.35 -0.52 -1.51
C ILE A 118 8.98 -0.23 -2.87
N GLY A 119 8.39 0.71 -3.61
CA GLY A 119 8.96 1.24 -4.86
C GLY A 119 9.66 2.59 -4.64
N ALA A 120 10.93 2.67 -5.05
CA ALA A 120 11.74 3.89 -4.99
C ALA A 120 12.29 4.26 -6.39
N THR A 121 12.43 5.55 -6.67
CA THR A 121 13.06 6.05 -7.92
C THR A 121 14.29 6.91 -7.65
N LYS A 122 14.59 7.15 -6.37
CA LYS A 122 15.78 7.87 -5.91
C LYS A 122 16.34 7.17 -4.67
N PRO A 123 17.66 7.26 -4.43
CA PRO A 123 18.32 6.65 -3.27
C PRO A 123 17.76 7.13 -1.93
N GLU A 124 17.25 8.34 -1.81
CA GLU A 124 16.68 8.84 -0.55
C GLU A 124 15.30 8.26 -0.19
N HIS A 125 14.55 7.69 -1.16
CA HIS A 125 13.17 7.25 -0.94
C HIS A 125 13.01 6.07 0.04
N PRO A 126 13.86 5.03 0.03
CA PRO A 126 13.76 3.94 1.00
C PRO A 126 13.92 4.43 2.44
N PHE A 127 14.80 5.41 2.69
CA PHE A 127 15.05 5.92 4.03
C PHE A 127 13.83 6.63 4.64
N HIS A 128 13.06 7.34 3.80
CA HIS A 128 11.74 7.89 4.16
C HIS A 128 10.62 6.83 4.29
N GLY A 129 10.88 5.54 4.05
CA GLY A 129 9.90 4.48 4.27
C GLY A 129 9.99 3.85 5.66
N TYR A 130 11.21 3.75 6.21
CA TYR A 130 11.51 2.85 7.33
C TYR A 130 11.84 3.55 8.66
N GLN A 131 12.38 4.78 8.67
CA GLN A 131 13.01 5.37 9.86
C GLN A 131 12.09 5.68 11.07
N ARG A 132 10.76 5.58 10.95
CA ARG A 132 9.84 5.71 12.10
C ARG A 132 8.73 4.65 12.16
N ALA A 133 8.73 3.67 11.27
CA ALA A 133 7.71 2.61 11.27
C ALA A 133 7.97 1.50 12.30
N GLY A 134 8.99 1.65 13.17
CA GLY A 134 9.34 0.65 14.20
C GLY A 134 9.96 -0.64 13.65
N LEU A 135 10.36 -0.68 12.38
CA LEU A 135 10.82 -1.89 11.68
C LEU A 135 12.33 -2.15 11.76
N PHE A 136 13.10 -1.29 12.45
CA PHE A 136 14.49 -1.55 12.83
C PHE A 136 14.75 -0.94 14.21
N THR A 137 14.65 -1.77 15.24
CA THR A 137 15.34 -1.61 16.53
C THR A 137 16.27 -2.79 16.70
#